data_AF-A0A4Q3GNA5-F1
#
_entry.id   AF-A0A4Q3GNA5-F1
#
_cell.length_a   1.000
_cell.length_b   1.000
_cell.length_c   1.000
_cell.angle_alpha   90.00
_cell.angle_beta   90.00
_cell.angle_gamma   90.00
#
_symmetry.space_group_name_H-M   'P 1'
#
loop_
_entity.id
_entity.type
_entity.pdbx_description
1 polymer ?
#
loop_
_entity_poly.entity_id
_entity_poly.type
_entity_poly.pdbx_seq_one_letter_code
_entity_poly.pdbx_strand_id
1 'polypeptide(L)' 'LVWRLFHEEKEVRVEAQTPLSRGCRCTVEYYHTILSRFPEAERIDMRGDDGLIAVECAFCSKTLAVSA' A
#
# COMPACT_ATOMS: atom_id res chain seq x y z
N LEU A 1 -16.36 -21.33 -5.25
CA LEU A 1 -17.42 -21.08 -6.25
C LEU A 1 -18.78 -21.28 -5.60
N VAL A 2 -19.67 -20.29 -5.68
CA VAL A 2 -21.01 -20.30 -5.06
C VAL A 2 -21.87 -21.46 -5.57
N TRP A 3 -21.70 -21.85 -6.84
CA TRP A 3 -22.39 -22.99 -7.46
C TRP A 3 -22.38 -24.27 -6.62
N ARG A 4 -21.29 -24.56 -5.89
CA ARG A 4 -21.21 -25.76 -5.04
C ARG A 4 -22.30 -25.80 -3.96
N LEU A 5 -22.74 -24.62 -3.50
CA LEU A 5 -23.77 -24.48 -2.47
C LEU A 5 -25.21 -24.54 -3.04
N PHE A 6 -25.41 -24.20 -4.32
CA PHE A 6 -26.73 -24.05 -4.95
C PHE A 6 -26.90 -24.91 -6.21
N HIS A 7 -26.18 -26.04 -6.29
CA HIS A 7 -26.08 -26.85 -7.51
C HIS A 7 -27.39 -27.58 -7.89
N GLU A 8 -28.33 -27.70 -6.97
CA GLU A 8 -29.67 -28.29 -7.21
C GLU A 8 -30.69 -27.25 -7.70
N GLU A 9 -30.36 -25.96 -7.60
CA GLU A 9 -31.23 -24.87 -8.05
C GLU A 9 -31.17 -24.71 -9.56
N LYS A 10 -32.32 -24.45 -10.19
CA LYS A 10 -32.40 -24.24 -11.65
C LYS A 10 -31.72 -22.96 -12.11
N GLU A 11 -31.66 -21.95 -11.26
CA GLU A 11 -31.07 -20.64 -11.56
C GLU A 11 -30.41 -20.08 -10.30
N VAL A 12 -29.20 -19.52 -10.46
CA VAL A 12 -28.51 -18.75 -9.42
C VAL A 12 -28.44 -17.30 -9.87
N ARG A 13 -29.16 -16.40 -9.18
CA ARG A 13 -29.18 -14.97 -9.47
C ARG A 13 -28.20 -14.24 -8.55
N VAL A 14 -27.42 -13.33 -9.12
CA VAL A 14 -26.43 -12.51 -8.39
C VAL A 14 -26.62 -11.05 -8.71
N GLU A 15 -26.38 -10.20 -7.72
CA GLU A 15 -26.34 -8.75 -7.89
C GLU A 15 -25.09 -8.29 -8.65
N ALA A 16 -25.11 -7.05 -9.14
CA ALA A 16 -23.95 -6.43 -9.77
C ALA A 16 -22.76 -6.42 -8.81
N GLN A 17 -21.63 -6.96 -9.27
CA GLN A 17 -20.43 -7.05 -8.47
C GLN A 17 -19.67 -5.73 -8.49
N THR A 18 -19.13 -5.33 -7.33
CA THR A 18 -18.15 -4.26 -7.27
C THR A 18 -16.75 -4.89 -7.37
N PRO A 19 -15.88 -4.41 -8.28
CA PRO A 19 -14.53 -4.93 -8.39
C PRO A 19 -13.74 -4.62 -7.12
N LEU A 20 -13.13 -5.65 -6.56
CA LEU A 20 -12.19 -5.50 -5.45
C LEU A 20 -10.79 -5.23 -6.00
N SER A 21 -10.10 -4.27 -5.39
CA SER A 21 -8.72 -3.94 -5.73
C SER A 21 -7.86 -3.92 -4.47
N ARG A 22 -6.54 -4.14 -4.65
CA ARG A 22 -5.58 -3.93 -3.56
C ARG A 22 -5.47 -2.43 -3.29
N GLY A 23 -5.83 -2.00 -2.08
CA GLY A 23 -5.71 -0.62 -1.62
C GLY A 23 -4.68 -0.47 -0.50
N CYS A 24 -3.84 0.56 -0.57
CA CYS A 24 -3.00 1.02 0.53
C CYS A 24 -3.01 2.54 0.58
N ARG A 25 -2.83 3.11 1.78
CA ARG A 25 -2.83 4.57 2.01
C ARG A 25 -1.43 5.19 2.05
N CYS A 26 -0.40 4.41 1.77
CA CYS A 26 0.96 4.92 1.74
C CYS A 26 1.16 5.91 0.58
N THR A 27 1.73 7.06 0.87
CA THR A 27 2.16 8.05 -0.12
C THR A 27 3.53 8.61 0.25
N VAL A 28 4.20 9.27 -0.68
CA VAL A 28 5.48 9.94 -0.43
C VAL A 28 5.29 11.06 0.60
N GLU A 29 4.20 11.82 0.49
CA GLU A 29 3.86 12.93 1.39
C GLU A 29 3.63 12.42 2.82
N TYR A 30 2.92 11.31 2.98
CA TYR A 30 2.72 10.70 4.29
C TYR A 30 4.06 10.35 4.96
N TYR A 31 4.98 9.71 4.23
CA TYR A 31 6.29 9.38 4.79
C TYR A 31 7.18 10.60 5.01
N HIS A 32 7.09 11.62 4.17
CA HIS A 32 7.76 12.90 4.41
C HIS A 32 7.36 13.49 5.77
N THR A 33 6.07 13.48 6.13
CA THR A 33 5.61 13.99 7.44
C THR A 33 6.10 13.17 8.64
N ILE A 34 6.46 11.91 8.42
CA ILE A 34 7.05 11.04 9.45
C ILE A 34 8.53 11.34 9.56
N LEU A 35 9.24 11.34 8.44
CA LEU A 35 10.68 11.59 8.36
C LEU A 35 11.05 12.99 8.87
N SER A 36 10.19 13.99 8.65
CA SER A 36 10.41 15.36 9.15
C SER A 36 10.44 15.48 10.68
N ARG A 37 10.07 14.42 11.41
CA ARG A 37 10.16 14.38 12.88
C ARG A 37 11.55 14.00 13.38
N PHE A 38 12.39 13.46 12.51
CA PHE A 38 13.77 13.12 12.82
C PHE A 38 14.70 14.33 12.59
N PRO A 39 15.75 14.50 13.41
CA PRO A 39 16.79 15.50 13.18
C PRO A 39 17.44 15.36 11.78
N GLU A 40 17.97 16.45 11.23
CA GLU A 40 18.65 16.42 9.92
C GLU A 40 19.82 15.42 9.88
N ALA A 41 20.60 15.32 10.96
CA ALA A 41 21.73 14.38 11.02
C ALA A 41 21.26 12.92 10.85
N GLU A 42 20.17 12.54 11.53
CA GLU A 42 19.60 11.20 11.40
C GLU A 42 19.01 10.97 9.99
N ARG A 43 18.39 11.99 9.39
CA ARG A 43 17.90 11.91 8.00
C ARG A 43 19.04 11.74 7.01
N ILE A 44 20.18 12.41 7.21
CA ILE A 44 21.37 12.25 6.37
C ILE A 44 21.86 10.81 6.41
N ASP A 45 21.92 10.20 7.60
CA ASP A 45 22.36 8.80 7.76
C ASP A 45 21.39 7.79 7.12
N MET A 46 20.12 8.17 6.92
CA MET A 46 19.11 7.35 6.25
C MET A 46 19.12 7.47 4.71
N ARG A 47 19.77 8.48 4.15
CA ARG A 47 19.81 8.71 2.68
C ARG A 47 20.72 7.69 2.02
N GLY A 48 20.25 7.11 0.91
CA GLY A 48 21.07 6.26 0.05
C GLY A 48 21.98 7.07 -0.87
N ASP A 49 22.66 6.38 -1.77
CA ASP A 49 23.59 6.98 -2.76
C ASP A 49 22.92 7.98 -3.71
N ASP A 50 21.60 7.87 -3.88
CA ASP A 50 20.77 8.78 -4.68
C ASP A 50 20.28 10.02 -3.91
N GLY A 51 20.64 10.14 -2.63
CA GLY A 51 20.22 11.23 -1.75
C GLY A 51 18.78 11.11 -1.25
N LEU A 52 18.09 9.98 -1.49
CA LEU A 52 16.71 9.74 -1.06
C LEU A 52 16.66 8.71 0.07
N ILE A 53 15.59 8.76 0.86
CA ILE A 53 15.30 7.76 1.88
C ILE A 53 14.34 6.73 1.29
N ALA A 54 14.79 5.47 1.17
CA ALA A 54 13.96 4.37 0.70
C ALA A 54 13.12 3.80 1.86
N VAL A 55 11.80 3.93 1.77
CA VAL A 55 10.87 3.43 2.79
C VAL A 55 10.07 2.26 2.23
N GLU A 56 10.16 1.10 2.89
CA GLU A 56 9.30 -0.04 2.59
C GLU A 56 8.00 0.03 3.40
N CYS A 57 6.86 0.07 2.71
CA CYS A 57 5.56 0.05 3.38
C CYS A 57 5.23 -1.36 3.88
N ALA A 58 5.20 -1.56 5.20
CA ALA A 58 4.88 -2.85 5.83
C ALA A 58 3.48 -3.44 5.47
N PHE A 59 2.59 -2.66 4.86
CA PHE A 59 1.24 -3.11 4.48
C PHE A 59 1.13 -3.58 3.02
N CYS A 60 1.85 -2.91 2.11
CA CYS A 60 1.74 -3.21 0.68
C CYS A 60 3.06 -3.62 0.04
N SER A 61 4.15 -3.64 0.81
CA SER A 61 5.51 -3.98 0.39
C SER A 61 6.02 -3.13 -0.77
N LYS A 62 5.43 -1.95 -0.98
CA LYS A 62 5.96 -0.96 -1.94
C LYS A 62 7.13 -0.23 -1.29
N THR A 63 8.20 -0.06 -2.05
CA THR A 63 9.30 0.85 -1.70
C THR A 63 9.01 2.22 -2.29
N LEU A 64 9.03 3.24 -1.44
CA LEU A 64 8.81 4.64 -1.80
C LEU A 64 10.12 5.39 -1.57
N ALA A 65 10.57 6.13 -2.59
CA ALA A 65 11.71 7.03 -2.46
C ALA A 65 11.21 8.40 -2.00
N VAL A 66 11.72 8.89 -0.87
CA VAL A 66 11.27 10.13 -0.24
C VAL A 66 12.43 11.11 -0.12
N SER A 67 12.24 12.34 -0.62
CA SER A 67 13.17 13.44 -0.39
C SER A 67 12.83 14.08 0.96
N ALA A 68 13.55 13.70 2.02
CA ALA A 68 13.39 14.28 3.34
C ALA A 68 14.73 14.74 3.88
#